data_AF-A0A7K6YLA3-F1
#
_entry.id   AF-A0A7K6YLA3-F1
#
_cell.length_a   1.000
_cell.length_b   1.000
_cell.length_c   1.000
_cell.angle_alpha   90.00
_cell.angle_beta   90.00
_cell.angle_gamma   90.00
#
_symmetry.space_group_name_H-M   'P 1'
#
loop_
_entity.id
_entity.type
_entity.pdbx_description
1 polymer ?
#
loop_
_entity_poly.entity_id
_entity_poly.type
_entity_poly.pdbx_seq_one_letter_code
_entity_poly.pdbx_strand_id
1 'polypeptide(L)'
;KLSQQVLDLFQVCQQQTCDLNKKELCRTELQREIQRIFPQSRLFLVGSSLNGFGTRSSDGDLCLVVKEEPVNQKTEARHILSLVQKLFSTKLSSYIERPQLIRAKVPIVKFRDKVSCVEFDLNVNNIVGIRNTFLLRTYAHIENRVRPLVLVVKKWASFHDINDASRGTLNSYSLVLMVLHYLQTLPEPILPSLQKNYPESFDPTMQLHLVHQAPRTIPPYRSKNGSSLGDLLIGFFKYYATEFDWSHQMISVREARAVPRPDGTEWRNKFICVEEPFDGTNTARAVHEKQKFDIIKGEFLKSWQVLRDKKDLKCILPLRATTQKR
;
A
#
# COMPACT_ATOMS: atom_id res chain seq x y z
N LYS A 1 23.26 -8.85 -13.30
CA LYS A 1 22.62 -10.02 -12.66
C LYS A 1 21.47 -9.61 -11.72
N LEU A 2 21.72 -8.90 -10.62
CA LEU A 2 20.67 -8.51 -9.65
C LEU A 2 19.46 -7.81 -10.29
N SER A 3 19.68 -6.80 -11.14
CA SER A 3 18.61 -6.08 -11.85
C SER A 3 17.72 -7.02 -12.68
N GLN A 4 18.31 -8.03 -13.33
CA GLN A 4 17.56 -9.02 -14.10
C GLN A 4 16.69 -9.88 -13.18
N GLN A 5 17.22 -10.34 -12.05
CA GLN A 5 16.42 -11.14 -11.09
C GLN A 5 15.25 -10.35 -10.51
N VAL A 6 15.41 -9.04 -10.29
CA VAL A 6 14.31 -8.15 -9.87
C VAL A 6 13.24 -8.06 -10.97
N LEU A 7 13.66 -7.92 -12.23
CA LEU A 7 12.74 -7.87 -13.37
C LEU A 7 12.01 -9.21 -13.58
N ASP A 8 12.72 -10.33 -13.51
CA ASP A 8 12.14 -11.67 -13.64
C ASP A 8 11.08 -11.90 -12.56
N LEU A 9 11.39 -11.55 -11.31
CA LEU A 9 10.44 -11.62 -10.20
C LEU A 9 9.22 -10.73 -10.46
N PHE A 10 9.45 -9.50 -10.93
CA PHE A 10 8.38 -8.56 -11.26
C PHE A 10 7.45 -9.12 -12.35
N GLN A 11 8.01 -9.67 -13.43
CA GLN A 11 7.23 -10.24 -14.53
C GLN A 11 6.34 -11.40 -14.09
N VAL A 12 6.85 -12.28 -13.22
CA VAL A 12 6.12 -13.44 -12.71
C VAL A 12 5.06 -13.06 -11.67
N CYS A 13 5.36 -12.09 -10.80
CA CYS A 13 4.51 -11.78 -9.66
C CYS A 13 3.56 -10.60 -9.85
N GLN A 14 3.76 -9.73 -10.85
CA GLN A 14 2.86 -8.59 -11.06
C GLN A 14 1.42 -9.06 -11.29
N GLN A 15 0.46 -8.29 -10.75
CA GLN A 15 -0.96 -8.56 -10.98
C GLN A 15 -1.26 -8.55 -12.48
N GLN A 16 -1.93 -9.60 -12.95
CA GLN A 16 -2.36 -9.69 -14.35
C GLN A 16 -3.76 -9.11 -14.54
N THR A 17 -4.12 -8.81 -15.78
CA THR A 17 -5.45 -8.34 -16.15
C THR A 17 -6.54 -9.32 -15.73
N CYS A 18 -6.31 -10.63 -15.84
CA CYS A 18 -7.27 -11.64 -15.40
C CYS A 18 -7.50 -11.63 -13.88
N ASP A 19 -6.45 -11.37 -13.09
CA ASP A 19 -6.55 -11.26 -11.63
C ASP A 19 -7.41 -10.02 -11.28
N LEU A 20 -7.18 -8.88 -11.94
CA LEU A 20 -7.95 -7.65 -11.74
C LEU A 20 -9.41 -7.80 -12.19
N ASN A 21 -9.67 -8.40 -13.35
CA ASN A 21 -11.03 -8.59 -13.87
C ASN A 21 -11.90 -9.40 -12.90
N LYS A 22 -11.35 -10.45 -12.29
CA LYS A 22 -12.06 -11.22 -11.26
C LYS A 22 -12.43 -10.35 -10.05
N LYS A 23 -11.52 -9.48 -9.59
CA LYS A 23 -11.79 -8.55 -8.49
C LYS A 23 -12.87 -7.52 -8.84
N GLU A 24 -12.84 -6.99 -10.06
CA GLU A 24 -13.84 -6.02 -10.52
C GLU A 24 -15.23 -6.64 -10.72
N LEU A 25 -15.31 -7.89 -11.15
CA LEU A 25 -16.58 -8.63 -11.22
C LEU A 25 -17.18 -8.79 -9.82
N CYS A 26 -16.37 -9.24 -8.84
CA CYS A 26 -16.79 -9.34 -7.44
C CYS A 26 -17.25 -7.96 -6.88
N ARG A 27 -16.46 -6.90 -7.09
CA ARG A 27 -16.83 -5.53 -6.68
C ARG A 27 -18.16 -5.10 -7.29
N THR A 28 -18.37 -5.34 -8.58
CA THR A 28 -19.59 -4.95 -9.29
C THR A 28 -20.81 -5.68 -8.72
N GLU A 29 -20.70 -6.97 -8.46
CA GLU A 29 -21.79 -7.76 -7.89
C GLU A 29 -22.09 -7.36 -6.44
N LEU A 30 -21.05 -7.23 -5.61
CA LEU A 30 -21.22 -6.76 -4.23
C LEU A 30 -21.84 -5.36 -4.16
N GLN A 31 -21.51 -4.46 -5.09
CA GLN A 31 -22.15 -3.15 -5.15
C GLN A 31 -23.67 -3.29 -5.34
N ARG A 32 -24.13 -4.13 -6.27
CA ARG A 32 -25.57 -4.34 -6.52
C ARG A 32 -26.28 -4.90 -5.29
N GLU A 33 -25.66 -5.86 -4.62
CA GLU A 33 -26.23 -6.50 -3.42
C GLU A 33 -26.27 -5.53 -2.23
N ILE A 34 -25.21 -4.75 -2.00
CA ILE A 34 -25.17 -3.75 -0.94
C ILE A 34 -26.17 -2.62 -1.21
N GLN A 35 -26.40 -2.25 -2.48
CA GLN A 35 -27.38 -1.24 -2.88
C GLN A 35 -28.83 -1.62 -2.54
N ARG A 36 -29.13 -2.90 -2.26
CA ARG A 36 -30.45 -3.30 -1.74
C ARG A 36 -30.71 -2.79 -0.32
N ILE A 37 -29.65 -2.55 0.45
CA ILE A 37 -29.72 -2.00 1.82
C ILE A 37 -29.40 -0.51 1.80
N PHE A 38 -28.44 -0.08 0.97
CA PHE A 38 -27.98 1.29 0.86
C PHE A 38 -28.06 1.78 -0.61
N PRO A 39 -29.24 2.20 -1.10
CA PRO A 39 -29.46 2.48 -2.53
C PRO A 39 -28.52 3.50 -3.17
N GLN A 40 -28.06 4.48 -2.40
CA GLN A 40 -27.16 5.54 -2.88
C GLN A 40 -25.67 5.20 -2.70
N SER A 41 -25.36 4.02 -2.17
CA SER A 41 -23.97 3.64 -1.90
C SER A 41 -23.19 3.33 -3.18
N ARG A 42 -21.88 3.52 -3.11
CA ARG A 42 -20.91 3.16 -4.15
C ARG A 42 -19.79 2.33 -3.55
N LEU A 43 -19.35 1.30 -4.26
CA LEU A 43 -18.28 0.43 -3.82
C LEU A 43 -17.06 0.59 -4.72
N PHE A 44 -15.95 1.04 -4.14
CA PHE A 44 -14.70 1.29 -4.85
C PHE A 44 -13.69 0.18 -4.56
N LEU A 45 -13.03 -0.32 -5.61
CA LEU A 45 -11.80 -1.09 -5.43
C LEU A 45 -10.66 -0.10 -5.13
N VAL A 46 -9.86 -0.40 -4.12
CA VAL A 46 -8.77 0.48 -3.65
C VAL A 46 -7.50 -0.33 -3.42
N GLY A 47 -6.46 0.32 -2.90
CA GLY A 47 -5.25 -0.33 -2.44
C GLY A 47 -4.49 -1.00 -3.57
N SER A 48 -3.91 -2.17 -3.26
CA SER A 48 -2.97 -2.85 -4.15
C SER A 48 -3.55 -3.25 -5.50
N SER A 49 -4.87 -3.41 -5.58
CA SER A 49 -5.56 -3.84 -6.79
C SER A 49 -5.54 -2.78 -7.89
N LEU A 50 -5.61 -1.48 -7.53
CA LEU A 50 -5.64 -0.38 -8.50
C LEU A 50 -4.44 0.58 -8.43
N ASN A 51 -3.70 0.60 -7.32
CA ASN A 51 -2.58 1.53 -7.12
C ASN A 51 -1.31 1.23 -7.96
N GLY A 52 -1.30 0.14 -8.74
CA GLY A 52 -0.18 -0.25 -9.60
C GLY A 52 0.90 -1.11 -8.94
N PHE A 53 0.80 -1.37 -7.64
CA PHE A 53 1.73 -2.17 -6.83
C PHE A 53 1.14 -3.52 -6.36
N GLY A 54 0.10 -3.98 -7.06
CA GLY A 54 -0.54 -5.28 -6.86
C GLY A 54 0.31 -6.44 -7.37
N THR A 55 0.19 -7.57 -6.68
CA THR A 55 0.75 -8.85 -7.09
C THR A 55 -0.36 -9.85 -7.37
N ARG A 56 -0.04 -10.98 -8.00
CA ARG A 56 -0.99 -12.07 -8.24
C ARG A 56 -1.66 -12.61 -6.97
N SER A 57 -0.96 -12.53 -5.84
CA SER A 57 -1.42 -13.00 -4.54
C SER A 57 -1.93 -11.85 -3.65
N SER A 58 -2.23 -10.68 -4.23
CA SER A 58 -2.73 -9.54 -3.48
C SER A 58 -4.23 -9.66 -3.24
N ASP A 59 -4.65 -9.38 -2.01
CA ASP A 59 -6.05 -9.28 -1.61
C ASP A 59 -6.76 -8.14 -2.36
N GLY A 60 -8.09 -8.13 -2.31
CA GLY A 60 -8.91 -7.03 -2.80
C GLY A 60 -9.31 -6.09 -1.67
N ASP A 61 -8.90 -4.83 -1.74
CA ASP A 61 -9.35 -3.82 -0.79
C ASP A 61 -10.59 -3.10 -1.34
N LEU A 62 -11.66 -3.03 -0.55
CA LEU A 62 -12.94 -2.40 -0.92
C LEU A 62 -13.25 -1.23 0.02
N CYS A 63 -13.70 -0.12 -0.54
CA CYS A 63 -14.22 1.03 0.21
C CYS A 63 -15.68 1.27 -0.17
N LEU A 64 -16.58 1.02 0.79
CA LEU A 64 -18.00 1.33 0.65
C LEU A 64 -18.24 2.78 1.07
N VAL A 65 -18.71 3.59 0.13
CA VAL A 65 -19.12 4.97 0.37
C VAL A 65 -20.64 5.02 0.44
N VAL A 66 -21.21 5.26 1.63
CA VAL A 66 -22.67 5.34 1.83
C VAL A 66 -23.17 6.77 1.69
N LYS A 67 -22.37 7.74 2.15
CA LYS A 67 -22.58 9.19 2.00
C LYS A 67 -21.21 9.84 1.77
N GLU A 68 -21.18 10.99 1.09
CA GLU A 68 -19.92 11.73 0.85
C GLU A 68 -19.48 12.59 2.07
N GLU A 69 -20.15 12.43 3.21
CA GLU A 69 -19.80 13.07 4.49
C GLU A 69 -18.89 12.18 5.36
N PRO A 70 -18.09 12.78 6.26
CA PRO A 70 -17.30 12.03 7.23
C PRO A 70 -18.20 11.17 8.13
N VAL A 71 -17.91 9.87 8.17
CA VAL A 71 -18.61 8.90 9.02
C VAL A 71 -17.76 8.58 10.24
N ASN A 72 -18.39 8.48 11.41
CA ASN A 72 -17.69 8.08 12.62
C ASN A 72 -17.25 6.61 12.51
N GLN A 73 -15.93 6.40 12.40
CA GLN A 73 -15.34 5.07 12.23
C GLN A 73 -15.56 4.13 13.42
N LYS A 74 -15.87 4.65 14.63
CA LYS A 74 -16.07 3.83 15.83
C LYS A 74 -17.51 3.37 16.03
N THR A 75 -18.49 4.09 15.49
CA THR A 75 -19.92 3.84 15.72
C THR A 75 -20.65 3.55 14.42
N GLU A 76 -20.86 4.56 13.58
CA GLU A 76 -21.66 4.47 12.36
C GLU A 76 -21.03 3.52 11.32
N ALA A 77 -19.73 3.64 11.05
CA ALA A 77 -19.05 2.72 10.13
C ALA A 77 -19.14 1.26 10.61
N ARG A 78 -19.01 1.03 11.92
CA ARG A 78 -19.15 -0.32 12.50
C ARG A 78 -20.56 -0.86 12.40
N HIS A 79 -21.56 -0.01 12.61
CA HIS A 79 -22.95 -0.38 12.43
C HIS A 79 -23.22 -0.80 10.98
N ILE A 80 -22.81 0.02 10.00
CA ILE A 80 -22.92 -0.30 8.57
C ILE A 80 -22.20 -1.61 8.24
N LEU A 81 -20.95 -1.79 8.71
CA LEU A 81 -20.21 -3.03 8.51
C LEU A 81 -20.90 -4.25 9.13
N SER A 82 -21.57 -4.10 10.29
CA SER A 82 -22.33 -5.20 10.88
C SER A 82 -23.55 -5.61 10.03
N LEU A 83 -24.20 -4.63 9.37
CA LEU A 83 -25.29 -4.89 8.44
C LEU A 83 -24.77 -5.58 7.16
N VAL A 84 -23.63 -5.12 6.63
CA VAL A 84 -22.96 -5.75 5.47
C VAL A 84 -22.51 -7.18 5.82
N GLN A 85 -21.91 -7.40 6.99
CA GLN A 85 -21.54 -8.73 7.45
C GLN A 85 -22.78 -9.65 7.56
N LYS A 86 -23.89 -9.14 8.11
CA LYS A 86 -25.14 -9.91 8.20
C LYS A 86 -25.68 -10.26 6.80
N LEU A 87 -25.64 -9.33 5.85
CA LEU A 87 -25.99 -9.59 4.45
C LEU A 87 -25.12 -10.73 3.88
N PHE A 88 -23.81 -10.67 4.11
CA PHE A 88 -22.86 -11.67 3.61
C PHE A 88 -23.13 -13.05 4.20
N SER A 89 -23.35 -13.13 5.52
CA SER A 89 -23.62 -14.39 6.22
C SER A 89 -24.97 -15.01 5.88
N THR A 90 -25.95 -14.22 5.45
CA THR A 90 -27.34 -14.70 5.27
C THR A 90 -27.73 -14.84 3.81
N LYS A 91 -27.64 -13.76 3.02
CA LYS A 91 -28.12 -13.72 1.64
C LYS A 91 -27.06 -14.12 0.62
N LEU A 92 -25.78 -13.88 0.93
CA LEU A 92 -24.68 -14.08 -0.02
C LEU A 92 -23.76 -15.27 0.36
N SER A 93 -24.18 -16.10 1.32
CA SER A 93 -23.40 -17.24 1.83
C SER A 93 -23.12 -18.32 0.78
N SER A 94 -23.82 -18.29 -0.36
CA SER A 94 -23.58 -19.20 -1.48
C SER A 94 -22.23 -18.96 -2.17
N TYR A 95 -21.76 -17.71 -2.22
CA TYR A 95 -20.51 -17.32 -2.88
C TYR A 95 -19.54 -16.51 -2.00
N ILE A 96 -19.96 -16.07 -0.81
CA ILE A 96 -19.10 -15.40 0.18
C ILE A 96 -18.77 -16.34 1.34
N GLU A 97 -17.49 -16.59 1.56
CA GLU A 97 -16.95 -17.43 2.63
C GLU A 97 -16.44 -16.58 3.81
N ARG A 98 -16.74 -17.08 5.02
CA ARG A 98 -16.15 -16.63 6.30
C ARG A 98 -16.15 -15.10 6.52
N PRO A 99 -17.28 -14.40 6.34
CA PRO A 99 -17.33 -12.96 6.61
C PRO A 99 -17.10 -12.64 8.09
N GLN A 100 -15.98 -11.98 8.39
CA GLN A 100 -15.53 -11.66 9.74
C GLN A 100 -15.37 -10.14 9.92
N LEU A 101 -16.05 -9.59 10.92
CA LEU A 101 -15.85 -8.20 11.35
C LEU A 101 -14.59 -8.08 12.21
N ILE A 102 -13.57 -7.39 11.70
CA ILE A 102 -12.31 -7.14 12.41
C ILE A 102 -12.34 -5.73 13.02
N ARG A 103 -12.12 -5.66 14.33
CA ARG A 103 -12.09 -4.41 15.08
C ARG A 103 -10.68 -3.83 15.07
N ALA A 104 -10.51 -2.73 14.34
CA ALA A 104 -9.28 -1.94 14.32
C ALA A 104 -9.59 -0.44 14.34
N LYS A 105 -8.57 0.42 14.14
CA LYS A 105 -8.77 1.88 13.97
C LYS A 105 -9.71 2.18 12.81
N VAL A 106 -9.49 1.51 11.68
CA VAL A 106 -10.43 1.43 10.56
C VAL A 106 -11.02 0.02 10.60
N PRO A 107 -12.27 -0.16 11.05
CA PRO A 107 -12.90 -1.48 11.08
C PRO A 107 -13.10 -2.00 9.66
N ILE A 108 -12.99 -3.32 9.48
CA ILE A 108 -13.18 -3.97 8.19
C ILE A 108 -14.02 -5.25 8.33
N VAL A 109 -14.73 -5.62 7.26
CA VAL A 109 -15.26 -6.98 7.07
C VAL A 109 -14.31 -7.70 6.13
N LYS A 110 -13.65 -8.73 6.65
CA LYS A 110 -12.80 -9.63 5.87
C LYS A 110 -13.62 -10.83 5.40
N PHE A 111 -13.49 -11.21 4.14
CA PHE A 111 -14.23 -12.34 3.56
C PHE A 111 -13.51 -12.89 2.33
N ARG A 112 -13.88 -14.09 1.88
CA ARG A 112 -13.37 -14.69 0.65
C ARG A 112 -14.48 -14.85 -0.37
N ASP A 113 -14.25 -14.38 -1.59
CA ASP A 113 -15.14 -14.67 -2.72
C ASP A 113 -14.81 -16.04 -3.31
N LYS A 114 -15.78 -16.96 -3.32
CA LYS A 114 -15.63 -18.32 -3.86
C LYS A 114 -15.39 -18.33 -5.36
N VAL A 115 -15.95 -17.36 -6.10
CA VAL A 115 -15.89 -17.32 -7.56
C VAL A 115 -14.47 -16.95 -8.02
N SER A 116 -13.91 -15.87 -7.47
CA SER A 116 -12.55 -15.45 -7.78
C SER A 116 -11.47 -16.19 -6.99
N CYS A 117 -11.84 -16.83 -5.87
CA CYS A 117 -10.92 -17.38 -4.86
C CYS A 117 -10.02 -16.31 -4.21
N VAL A 118 -10.46 -15.06 -4.17
CA VAL A 118 -9.71 -13.92 -3.62
C VAL A 118 -10.25 -13.52 -2.25
N GLU A 119 -9.34 -13.21 -1.33
CA GLU A 119 -9.65 -12.57 -0.04
C GLU A 119 -9.89 -11.07 -0.23
N PHE A 120 -10.88 -10.53 0.47
CA PHE A 120 -11.27 -9.13 0.42
C PHE A 120 -11.40 -8.52 1.80
N ASP A 121 -10.93 -7.28 1.91
CA ASP A 121 -11.08 -6.43 3.09
C ASP A 121 -11.99 -5.23 2.72
N LEU A 122 -13.20 -5.18 3.29
CA LEU A 122 -14.15 -4.09 3.05
C LEU A 122 -14.21 -3.14 4.25
N ASN A 123 -13.93 -1.85 4.00
CA ASN A 123 -14.13 -0.76 4.96
C ASN A 123 -15.31 0.14 4.53
N VAL A 124 -15.75 1.02 5.43
CA VAL A 124 -16.83 1.99 5.16
C VAL A 124 -16.29 3.41 5.32
N ASN A 125 -16.53 4.26 4.30
CA ASN A 125 -16.21 5.68 4.27
C ASN A 125 -14.74 6.02 4.59
N ASN A 126 -13.78 5.11 4.36
CA ASN A 126 -12.36 5.45 4.41
C ASN A 126 -11.91 6.07 3.07
N ILE A 127 -12.41 7.29 2.81
CA ILE A 127 -12.26 8.01 1.55
C ILE A 127 -10.79 8.29 1.20
N VAL A 128 -9.95 8.52 2.21
CA VAL A 128 -8.51 8.72 2.05
C VAL A 128 -7.86 7.54 1.29
N GLY A 129 -8.34 6.31 1.50
CA GLY A 129 -7.88 5.13 0.77
C GLY A 129 -8.12 5.21 -0.75
N ILE A 130 -9.22 5.84 -1.18
CA ILE A 130 -9.52 6.07 -2.61
C ILE A 130 -8.51 7.08 -3.19
N ARG A 131 -8.28 8.20 -2.50
CA ARG A 131 -7.33 9.24 -2.94
C ARG A 131 -5.90 8.70 -3.05
N ASN A 132 -5.45 7.98 -2.02
CA ASN A 132 -4.15 7.33 -2.01
C ASN A 132 -3.96 6.34 -3.15
N THR A 133 -5.01 5.57 -3.46
CA THR A 133 -4.94 4.57 -4.54
C THR A 133 -4.53 5.22 -5.85
N PHE A 134 -5.11 6.38 -6.19
CA PHE A 134 -4.81 7.06 -7.44
C PHE A 134 -3.54 7.92 -7.40
N LEU A 135 -3.19 8.50 -6.24
CA LEU A 135 -1.86 9.12 -6.06
C LEU A 135 -0.74 8.11 -6.29
N LEU A 136 -0.82 6.96 -5.62
CA LEU A 136 0.12 5.86 -5.77
C LEU A 136 0.12 5.30 -7.20
N ARG A 137 -1.05 5.21 -7.84
CA ARG A 137 -1.16 4.78 -9.24
C ARG A 137 -0.37 5.68 -10.17
N THR A 138 -0.43 6.99 -9.97
CA THR A 138 0.36 7.94 -10.76
C THR A 138 1.85 7.71 -10.53
N TYR A 139 2.29 7.62 -9.26
CA TYR A 139 3.69 7.30 -8.95
C TYR A 139 4.16 5.95 -9.55
N ALA A 140 3.27 4.96 -9.60
CA ALA A 140 3.60 3.65 -10.14
C ALA A 140 3.90 3.67 -11.65
N HIS A 141 3.29 4.59 -12.41
CA HIS A 141 3.40 4.60 -13.87
C HIS A 141 4.22 5.76 -14.42
N ILE A 142 4.65 6.70 -13.56
CA ILE A 142 5.41 7.86 -14.00
C ILE A 142 6.86 7.51 -14.39
N GLU A 143 7.41 6.44 -13.82
CA GLU A 143 8.78 5.97 -14.06
C GLU A 143 8.85 4.43 -13.95
N ASN A 144 9.62 3.78 -14.85
CA ASN A 144 9.55 2.34 -15.09
C ASN A 144 10.22 1.45 -14.02
N ARG A 145 11.15 1.98 -13.23
CA ARG A 145 11.86 1.25 -12.16
C ARG A 145 11.05 1.20 -10.85
N VAL A 146 10.07 2.08 -10.67
CA VAL A 146 9.26 2.18 -9.44
C VAL A 146 8.53 0.87 -9.12
N ARG A 147 7.76 0.33 -10.08
CA ARG A 147 6.94 -0.88 -9.85
C ARG A 147 7.77 -2.12 -9.55
N PRO A 148 8.83 -2.45 -10.32
CA PRO A 148 9.72 -3.55 -9.99
C PRO A 148 10.36 -3.41 -8.61
N LEU A 149 10.83 -2.20 -8.26
CA LEU A 149 11.48 -1.95 -6.97
C LEU A 149 10.51 -2.12 -5.79
N VAL A 150 9.31 -1.55 -5.88
CA VAL A 150 8.27 -1.71 -4.84
C VAL A 150 7.87 -3.18 -4.69
N LEU A 151 7.72 -3.92 -5.79
CA LEU A 151 7.32 -5.33 -5.75
C LEU A 151 8.37 -6.18 -5.03
N VAL A 152 9.66 -6.04 -5.38
CA VAL A 152 10.72 -6.83 -4.73
C VAL A 152 10.84 -6.50 -3.25
N VAL A 153 10.72 -5.22 -2.86
CA VAL A 153 10.73 -4.79 -1.45
C VAL A 153 9.54 -5.39 -0.69
N LYS A 154 8.33 -5.38 -1.27
CA LYS A 154 7.16 -6.01 -0.63
C LYS A 154 7.33 -7.52 -0.44
N LYS A 155 7.87 -8.22 -1.44
CA LYS A 155 8.13 -9.67 -1.36
C LYS A 155 9.22 -9.99 -0.34
N TRP A 156 10.30 -9.20 -0.31
CA TRP A 156 11.34 -9.28 0.71
C TRP A 156 10.77 -9.09 2.11
N ALA A 157 10.06 -7.99 2.36
CA ALA A 157 9.52 -7.68 3.68
C ALA A 157 8.50 -8.74 4.15
N SER A 158 7.70 -9.29 3.24
CA SER A 158 6.79 -10.40 3.55
C SER A 158 7.51 -11.72 3.82
N PHE A 159 8.68 -11.96 3.21
CA PHE A 159 9.46 -13.18 3.42
C PHE A 159 10.17 -13.16 4.79
N HIS A 160 10.58 -11.98 5.25
CA HIS A 160 11.20 -11.78 6.56
C HIS A 160 10.21 -11.43 7.68
N ASP A 161 8.91 -11.67 7.47
CA ASP A 161 7.84 -11.45 8.46
C ASP A 161 7.79 -10.02 9.06
N ILE A 162 8.17 -9.01 8.28
CA ILE A 162 8.15 -7.58 8.64
C ILE A 162 7.13 -6.76 7.82
N ASN A 163 6.18 -7.43 7.16
CA ASN A 163 5.10 -6.83 6.36
C ASN A 163 3.71 -7.30 6.83
N ASP A 164 3.42 -7.14 8.13
CA ASP A 164 2.13 -7.42 8.74
C ASP A 164 1.87 -6.48 9.93
N ALA A 165 1.02 -5.48 9.72
CA ALA A 165 0.65 -4.53 10.77
C ALA A 165 -0.18 -5.14 11.89
N SER A 166 -0.90 -6.25 11.65
CA SER A 166 -1.62 -6.95 12.73
C SER A 166 -0.65 -7.60 13.73
N ARG A 167 0.59 -7.86 13.29
CA ARG A 167 1.69 -8.43 14.10
C ARG A 167 2.69 -7.38 14.60
N GLY A 168 2.32 -6.11 14.53
CA GLY A 168 3.13 -4.98 15.02
C GLY A 168 4.30 -4.60 14.11
N THR A 169 4.29 -5.00 12.83
CA THR A 169 5.34 -4.67 11.85
C THR A 169 4.84 -3.66 10.80
N LEU A 170 5.61 -3.42 9.73
CA LEU A 170 5.19 -2.48 8.68
C LEU A 170 3.99 -3.04 7.93
N ASN A 171 3.13 -2.16 7.42
CA ASN A 171 2.15 -2.53 6.40
C ASN A 171 2.70 -2.25 5.00
N SER A 172 2.04 -2.83 4.00
CA SER A 172 2.42 -2.65 2.61
C SER A 172 2.33 -1.19 2.15
N TYR A 173 1.44 -0.36 2.72
CA TYR A 173 1.34 1.05 2.35
C TYR A 173 2.56 1.85 2.85
N SER A 174 2.96 1.68 4.12
CA SER A 174 4.17 2.30 4.66
C SER A 174 5.43 1.91 3.88
N LEU A 175 5.57 0.63 3.50
CA LEU A 175 6.68 0.18 2.66
C LEU A 175 6.70 0.86 1.28
N VAL A 176 5.54 1.02 0.65
CA VAL A 176 5.44 1.74 -0.63
C VAL A 176 5.89 3.19 -0.45
N LEU A 177 5.37 3.90 0.57
CA LEU A 177 5.77 5.29 0.84
C LEU A 177 7.26 5.42 1.15
N MET A 178 7.85 4.46 1.87
CA MET A 178 9.30 4.41 2.11
C MET A 178 10.10 4.27 0.80
N VAL A 179 9.67 3.41 -0.12
CA VAL A 179 10.32 3.28 -1.44
C VAL A 179 10.18 4.56 -2.25
N LEU A 180 8.99 5.18 -2.27
CA LEU A 180 8.78 6.44 -2.99
C LEU A 180 9.66 7.55 -2.42
N HIS A 181 9.71 7.69 -1.10
CA HIS A 181 10.57 8.65 -0.40
C HIS A 181 12.05 8.45 -0.74
N TYR A 182 12.54 7.21 -0.71
CA TYR A 182 13.91 6.91 -1.09
C TYR A 182 14.20 7.42 -2.53
N LEU A 183 13.31 7.12 -3.48
CA LEU A 183 13.45 7.57 -4.87
C LEU A 183 13.33 9.10 -5.04
N GLN A 184 12.58 9.77 -4.17
CA GLN A 184 12.44 11.24 -4.14
C GLN A 184 13.66 11.95 -3.55
N THR A 185 14.43 11.28 -2.68
CA THR A 185 15.52 11.89 -1.92
C THR A 185 16.92 11.51 -2.41
N LEU A 186 17.01 10.81 -3.55
CA LEU A 186 18.27 10.58 -4.25
C LEU A 186 18.91 11.91 -4.71
N PRO A 187 20.25 11.99 -4.82
CA PRO A 187 20.94 13.20 -5.30
C PRO A 187 20.40 13.72 -6.64
N GLU A 188 20.15 12.79 -7.56
CA GLU A 188 19.27 13.03 -8.70
C GLU A 188 17.96 12.28 -8.47
N PRO A 189 16.85 12.99 -8.19
CA PRO A 189 15.59 12.35 -7.81
C PRO A 189 15.00 11.57 -8.98
N ILE A 190 14.55 10.35 -8.70
CA ILE A 190 13.81 9.51 -9.65
C ILE A 190 12.34 9.90 -9.68
N LEU A 191 11.82 10.44 -8.56
CA LEU A 191 10.43 10.86 -8.42
C LEU A 191 10.33 12.32 -7.95
N PRO A 192 9.38 13.10 -8.48
CA PRO A 192 9.04 14.41 -7.92
C PRO A 192 8.05 14.27 -6.74
N SER A 193 7.63 15.40 -6.16
CA SER A 193 6.36 15.45 -5.40
C SER A 193 5.21 15.75 -6.36
N LEU A 194 4.31 14.78 -6.55
CA LEU A 194 3.14 14.95 -7.40
C LEU A 194 2.13 15.94 -6.82
N GLN A 195 1.96 15.96 -5.50
CA GLN A 195 1.03 16.89 -4.84
C GLN A 195 1.54 18.34 -4.86
N LYS A 196 2.86 18.56 -4.89
CA LYS A 196 3.43 19.90 -5.09
C LYS A 196 3.36 20.35 -6.54
N ASN A 197 3.64 19.44 -7.47
CA ASN A 197 3.70 19.79 -8.89
C ASN A 197 2.31 19.90 -9.54
N TYR A 198 1.33 19.14 -9.05
CA TYR A 198 -0.03 19.07 -9.60
C TYR A 198 -1.09 19.12 -8.49
N PRO A 199 -1.14 20.19 -7.68
CA PRO A 199 -2.05 20.29 -6.53
C PRO A 199 -3.51 20.10 -6.92
N GLU A 200 -3.94 20.69 -8.04
CA GLU A 200 -5.30 20.57 -8.59
C GLU A 200 -5.70 19.11 -8.88
N SER A 201 -4.74 18.26 -9.25
CA SER A 201 -5.01 16.84 -9.56
C SER A 201 -5.14 15.97 -8.31
N PHE A 202 -4.64 16.45 -7.16
CA PHE A 202 -4.65 15.71 -5.90
C PHE A 202 -5.27 16.53 -4.77
N ASP A 203 -6.19 17.42 -5.12
CA ASP A 203 -6.93 18.23 -4.14
C ASP A 203 -7.75 17.31 -3.21
N PRO A 204 -7.57 17.41 -1.87
CA PRO A 204 -8.38 16.68 -0.89
C PRO A 204 -9.90 16.93 -0.98
N THR A 205 -10.33 18.01 -1.64
CA THR A 205 -11.73 18.39 -1.86
C THR A 205 -12.31 17.86 -3.17
N MET A 206 -11.47 17.34 -4.09
CA MET A 206 -11.92 16.80 -5.37
C MET A 206 -12.99 15.71 -5.18
N GLN A 207 -14.06 15.76 -5.98
CA GLN A 207 -15.13 14.76 -5.96
C GLN A 207 -14.59 13.36 -6.26
N LEU A 208 -15.01 12.35 -5.48
CA LEU A 208 -14.38 11.02 -5.48
C LEU A 208 -14.43 10.31 -6.83
N HIS A 209 -15.49 10.52 -7.59
CA HIS A 209 -15.63 9.92 -8.91
C HIS A 209 -14.69 10.55 -9.96
N LEU A 210 -14.05 11.68 -9.68
CA LEU A 210 -13.07 12.33 -10.57
C LEU A 210 -11.62 11.97 -10.23
N VAL A 211 -11.35 11.48 -9.01
CA VAL A 211 -9.99 11.18 -8.51
C VAL A 211 -9.21 10.22 -9.43
N HIS A 212 -9.91 9.30 -10.10
CA HIS A 212 -9.30 8.35 -11.04
C HIS A 212 -8.77 8.97 -12.34
N GLN A 213 -9.08 10.24 -12.61
CA GLN A 213 -8.64 10.96 -13.81
C GLN A 213 -7.22 11.51 -13.67
N ALA A 214 -6.75 11.80 -12.45
CA ALA A 214 -5.42 12.37 -12.21
C ALA A 214 -4.25 11.58 -12.86
N PRO A 215 -4.21 10.23 -12.82
CA PRO A 215 -3.16 9.48 -13.51
C PRO A 215 -3.16 9.60 -15.04
N ARG A 216 -4.24 10.11 -15.65
CA ARG A 216 -4.36 10.27 -17.12
C ARG A 216 -3.82 11.61 -17.62
N THR A 217 -3.81 12.63 -16.76
CA THR A 217 -3.43 14.00 -17.12
C THR A 217 -1.96 14.30 -16.85
N ILE A 218 -1.34 13.54 -15.94
CA ILE A 218 0.03 13.77 -15.51
C ILE A 218 1.02 13.14 -16.49
N PRO A 219 1.96 13.92 -17.06
CA PRO A 219 2.94 13.40 -18.00
C PRO A 219 3.99 12.50 -17.31
N PRO A 220 4.66 11.60 -18.06
CA PRO A 220 5.80 10.85 -17.55
C PRO A 220 6.91 11.76 -17.03
N TYR A 221 7.64 11.32 -16.01
CA TYR A 221 8.76 12.06 -15.42
C TYR A 221 10.08 11.52 -15.96
N ARG A 222 10.92 12.41 -16.49
CA ARG A 222 12.25 12.05 -16.98
C ARG A 222 13.30 12.41 -15.93
N SER A 223 13.68 11.44 -15.11
CA SER A 223 14.82 11.57 -14.21
C SER A 223 16.15 11.49 -14.97
N LYS A 224 17.16 12.22 -14.50
CA LYS A 224 18.56 12.11 -14.96
C LYS A 224 19.30 10.92 -14.34
N ASN A 225 18.74 10.35 -13.26
CA ASN A 225 19.37 9.30 -12.49
C ASN A 225 19.57 8.02 -13.32
N GLY A 226 20.83 7.66 -13.55
CA GLY A 226 21.23 6.47 -14.32
C GLY A 226 21.35 5.17 -13.51
N SER A 227 20.97 5.13 -12.23
CA SER A 227 21.16 3.94 -11.38
C SER A 227 20.31 2.76 -11.86
N SER A 228 20.90 1.57 -11.88
CA SER A 228 20.17 0.35 -12.26
C SER A 228 19.22 -0.12 -11.14
N LEU A 229 18.25 -0.99 -11.46
CA LEU A 229 17.35 -1.57 -10.45
C LEU A 229 18.10 -2.26 -9.29
N GLY A 230 19.20 -2.95 -9.59
CA GLY A 230 20.03 -3.60 -8.56
C GLY A 230 20.72 -2.60 -7.65
N ASP A 231 21.23 -1.49 -8.21
CA ASP A 231 21.87 -0.44 -7.43
C ASP A 231 20.86 0.29 -6.54
N LEU A 232 19.67 0.57 -7.07
CA LEU A 232 18.56 1.16 -6.31
C LEU A 232 18.10 0.26 -5.18
N LEU A 233 18.04 -1.06 -5.40
CA LEU A 233 17.67 -2.00 -4.35
C LEU A 233 18.71 -2.03 -3.22
N ILE A 234 20.01 -2.10 -3.56
CA ILE A 234 21.10 -2.06 -2.57
C ILE A 234 21.07 -0.72 -1.82
N GLY A 235 20.90 0.38 -2.55
CA GLY A 235 20.85 1.72 -2.00
C GLY A 235 19.65 1.94 -1.08
N PHE A 236 18.48 1.38 -1.42
CA PHE A 236 17.29 1.41 -0.55
C PHE A 236 17.58 0.73 0.79
N PHE A 237 18.20 -0.46 0.79
CA PHE A 237 18.55 -1.14 2.04
C PHE A 237 19.60 -0.38 2.83
N LYS A 238 20.64 0.16 2.16
CA LYS A 238 21.66 1.00 2.79
C LYS A 238 21.04 2.21 3.49
N TYR A 239 20.20 2.94 2.76
CA TYR A 239 19.58 4.18 3.23
C TYR A 239 18.84 3.95 4.56
N TYR A 240 17.98 2.93 4.62
CA TYR A 240 17.20 2.64 5.82
C TYR A 240 17.97 1.90 6.91
N ALA A 241 19.06 1.21 6.56
CA ALA A 241 19.94 0.56 7.53
C ALA A 241 20.87 1.55 8.25
N THR A 242 21.39 2.57 7.55
CA THR A 242 22.51 3.38 8.04
C THR A 242 22.33 4.89 7.96
N GLU A 243 21.46 5.41 7.09
CA GLU A 243 21.42 6.85 6.78
C GLU A 243 20.16 7.55 7.34
N PHE A 244 18.99 6.90 7.29
CA PHE A 244 17.75 7.50 7.77
C PHE A 244 17.68 7.53 9.30
N ASP A 245 17.47 8.73 9.86
CA ASP A 245 17.37 8.91 11.31
C ASP A 245 15.93 8.66 11.81
N TRP A 246 15.69 7.41 12.21
CA TRP A 246 14.44 6.98 12.83
C TRP A 246 14.11 7.65 14.17
N SER A 247 14.96 8.48 14.76
CA SER A 247 14.66 9.13 16.05
C SER A 247 14.16 10.56 15.86
N HIS A 248 14.68 11.25 14.84
CA HIS A 248 14.43 12.69 14.62
C HIS A 248 13.71 13.01 13.31
N GLN A 249 13.63 12.08 12.37
CA GLN A 249 13.01 12.32 11.06
C GLN A 249 11.68 11.59 10.87
N MET A 250 10.86 12.16 9.99
CA MET A 250 9.62 11.63 9.46
C MET A 250 9.70 11.62 7.93
N ILE A 251 9.23 10.53 7.32
CA ILE A 251 9.12 10.42 5.87
C ILE A 251 7.89 11.21 5.41
N SER A 252 8.06 12.10 4.44
CA SER A 252 6.96 12.81 3.77
C SER A 252 7.08 12.73 2.26
N VAL A 253 6.23 11.90 1.64
CA VAL A 253 6.12 11.78 0.18
C VAL A 253 5.47 13.02 -0.42
N ARG A 254 4.55 13.67 0.31
CA ARG A 254 3.94 14.95 -0.06
C ARG A 254 5.00 16.03 -0.19
N GLU A 255 5.96 16.07 0.73
CA GLU A 255 7.03 17.06 0.72
C GLU A 255 8.23 16.66 -0.16
N ALA A 256 8.31 15.38 -0.57
CA ALA A 256 9.46 14.76 -1.23
C ALA A 256 10.78 14.92 -0.45
N ARG A 257 10.71 14.83 0.89
CA ARG A 257 11.87 14.97 1.78
C ARG A 257 11.65 14.27 3.11
N ALA A 258 12.75 14.03 3.82
CA ALA A 258 12.71 13.74 5.25
C ALA A 258 12.51 15.05 5.99
N VAL A 259 11.47 15.15 6.81
CA VAL A 259 11.20 16.33 7.64
C VAL A 259 11.51 16.02 9.10
N PRO A 260 11.89 17.02 9.92
CA PRO A 260 11.97 16.83 11.36
C PRO A 260 10.63 16.35 11.91
N ARG A 261 10.67 15.49 12.93
CA ARG A 261 9.45 15.02 13.60
C ARG A 261 8.70 16.20 14.21
N PRO A 262 7.39 16.35 13.92
CA PRO A 262 6.61 17.40 14.55
C PRO A 262 6.45 17.16 16.05
N ASP A 263 6.39 18.25 16.83
CA ASP A 263 6.05 18.22 18.25
C ASP A 263 4.55 17.96 18.44
N GLY A 264 4.13 16.70 18.21
CA GLY A 264 2.74 16.28 18.31
C GLY A 264 2.60 14.91 18.96
N THR A 265 1.48 14.70 19.66
CA THR A 265 1.17 13.42 20.33
C THR A 265 1.02 12.25 19.36
N GLU A 266 0.65 12.49 18.09
CA GLU A 266 0.60 11.48 17.02
C GLU A 266 1.99 10.87 16.74
N TRP A 267 3.05 11.68 16.86
CA TRP A 267 4.42 11.35 16.48
C TRP A 267 5.33 11.03 17.67
N ARG A 268 5.01 11.60 18.83
CA ARG A 268 5.72 11.33 20.09
C ARG A 268 5.64 9.84 20.42
N ASN A 269 6.76 9.27 20.87
CA ASN A 269 6.89 7.85 21.24
C ASN A 269 6.65 6.86 20.08
N LYS A 270 6.76 7.30 18.82
CA LYS A 270 6.72 6.40 17.65
C LYS A 270 8.14 6.07 17.20
N PHE A 271 8.39 4.79 16.93
CA PHE A 271 9.68 4.33 16.40
C PHE A 271 9.84 4.71 14.92
N ILE A 272 8.79 4.51 14.12
CA ILE A 272 8.78 4.82 12.70
C ILE A 272 7.69 5.85 12.41
N CYS A 273 8.06 6.94 11.74
CA CYS A 273 7.15 8.03 11.35
C CYS A 273 7.10 8.16 9.83
N VAL A 274 5.94 7.81 9.26
CA VAL A 274 5.66 7.95 7.82
C VAL A 274 4.37 8.73 7.68
N GLU A 275 4.47 9.95 7.16
CA GLU A 275 3.33 10.86 6.93
C GLU A 275 2.39 10.28 5.87
N GLU A 276 1.11 10.24 6.21
CA GLU A 276 0.00 10.02 5.28
C GLU A 276 -0.18 11.28 4.41
N PRO A 277 -0.08 11.20 3.06
CA PRO A 277 -0.01 12.39 2.21
C PRO A 277 -1.28 13.25 2.13
N PHE A 278 -2.45 12.81 2.60
CA PHE A 278 -3.69 13.59 2.60
C PHE A 278 -4.14 14.01 4.00
N ASP A 279 -3.96 13.16 5.02
CA ASP A 279 -4.50 13.39 6.37
C ASP A 279 -3.44 13.64 7.45
N GLY A 280 -2.15 13.51 7.12
CA GLY A 280 -1.05 13.84 8.03
C GLY A 280 -0.96 12.91 9.24
N THR A 281 -1.50 11.70 9.19
CA THR A 281 -1.37 10.72 10.27
C THR A 281 -0.18 9.77 10.05
N ASN A 282 0.19 8.98 11.06
CA ASN A 282 1.30 8.02 10.91
C ASN A 282 0.84 6.69 10.29
N THR A 283 1.30 6.36 9.09
CA THR A 283 0.97 5.09 8.43
C THR A 283 1.64 3.88 9.10
N ALA A 284 2.81 4.08 9.72
CA ALA A 284 3.60 3.03 10.37
C ALA A 284 3.28 2.87 11.86
N ARG A 285 2.14 3.41 12.33
CA ARG A 285 1.73 3.42 13.75
C ARG A 285 1.67 2.05 14.43
N ALA A 286 1.56 0.97 13.66
CA ALA A 286 1.54 -0.40 14.15
C ALA A 286 2.89 -0.85 14.73
N VAL A 287 3.99 -0.20 14.33
CA VAL A 287 5.32 -0.46 14.90
C VAL A 287 5.46 0.31 16.21
N HIS A 288 4.91 -0.25 17.28
CA HIS A 288 4.86 0.36 18.62
C HIS A 288 5.66 -0.41 19.68
N GLU A 289 6.22 -1.57 19.33
CA GLU A 289 7.09 -2.36 20.20
C GLU A 289 8.55 -2.18 19.81
N LYS A 290 9.41 -1.92 20.80
CA LYS A 290 10.86 -1.80 20.57
C LYS A 290 11.44 -3.04 19.90
N GLN A 291 11.02 -4.24 20.34
CA GLN A 291 11.44 -5.51 19.74
C GLN A 291 11.14 -5.58 18.24
N LYS A 292 9.93 -5.17 17.82
CA LYS A 292 9.52 -5.17 16.41
C LYS A 292 10.34 -4.16 15.60
N PHE A 293 10.57 -2.98 16.17
CA PHE A 293 11.43 -1.97 15.54
C PHE A 293 12.87 -2.46 15.35
N ASP A 294 13.45 -3.11 16.37
CA ASP A 294 14.80 -3.66 16.30
C ASP A 294 14.90 -4.80 15.27
N ILE A 295 13.88 -5.67 15.17
CA ILE A 295 13.79 -6.70 14.12
C ILE A 295 13.78 -6.06 12.73
N ILE A 296 12.94 -5.04 12.50
CA ILE A 296 12.88 -4.33 11.22
C ILE A 296 14.26 -3.77 10.87
N LYS A 297 14.90 -3.02 11.78
CA LYS A 297 16.25 -2.47 11.54
C LYS A 297 17.28 -3.56 11.26
N GLY A 298 17.24 -4.66 12.02
CA GLY A 298 18.13 -5.80 11.84
C GLY A 298 18.02 -6.41 10.44
N GLU A 299 16.79 -6.59 9.93
CA GLU A 299 16.57 -7.15 8.60
C GLU A 299 17.01 -6.22 7.47
N PHE A 300 16.82 -4.90 7.61
CA PHE A 300 17.37 -3.90 6.68
C PHE A 300 18.91 -3.99 6.63
N LEU A 301 19.56 -3.99 7.80
CA LEU A 301 21.03 -4.04 7.91
C LEU A 301 21.61 -5.34 7.33
N LYS A 302 21.06 -6.49 7.74
CA LYS A 302 21.47 -7.81 7.26
C LYS A 302 21.28 -7.94 5.75
N SER A 303 20.14 -7.51 5.23
CA SER A 303 19.84 -7.59 3.79
C SER A 303 20.77 -6.69 2.97
N TRP A 304 21.09 -5.48 3.47
CA TRP A 304 22.07 -4.60 2.86
C TRP A 304 23.46 -5.26 2.79
N GLN A 305 23.96 -5.77 3.91
CA GLN A 305 25.29 -6.41 3.98
C GLN A 305 25.41 -7.58 3.00
N VAL A 306 24.41 -8.47 2.99
CA VAL A 306 24.38 -9.64 2.12
C VAL A 306 24.29 -9.25 0.64
N LEU A 307 23.41 -8.30 0.28
CA LEU A 307 23.27 -7.88 -1.11
C LEU A 307 24.46 -7.08 -1.63
N ARG A 308 25.09 -6.25 -0.79
CA ARG A 308 26.30 -5.48 -1.15
C ARG A 308 27.39 -6.43 -1.63
N ASP A 309 27.60 -7.53 -0.92
CA ASP A 309 28.71 -8.45 -1.17
C ASP A 309 28.38 -9.47 -2.27
N LYS A 310 27.17 -10.05 -2.26
CA LYS A 310 26.80 -11.14 -3.17
C LYS A 310 26.12 -10.67 -4.46
N LYS A 311 25.43 -9.52 -4.45
CA LYS A 311 24.64 -8.97 -5.57
C LYS A 311 23.74 -10.02 -6.23
N ASP A 312 23.12 -10.88 -5.42
CA ASP A 312 22.21 -11.95 -5.84
C ASP A 312 20.93 -11.89 -4.99
N LEU A 313 19.79 -11.73 -5.66
CA LEU A 313 18.49 -11.59 -5.01
C LEU A 313 18.14 -12.83 -4.15
N LYS A 314 18.61 -14.01 -4.56
CA LYS A 314 18.32 -15.28 -3.88
C LYS A 314 18.84 -15.30 -2.44
N CYS A 315 19.84 -14.50 -2.12
CA CYS A 315 20.43 -14.43 -0.79
C CYS A 315 19.54 -13.74 0.24
N ILE A 316 18.61 -12.87 -0.20
CA ILE A 316 17.66 -12.18 0.69
C ILE A 316 16.20 -12.58 0.42
N LEU A 317 15.93 -13.24 -0.71
CA LEU A 317 14.60 -13.66 -1.13
C LEU A 317 14.72 -14.91 -2.02
N PRO A 318 14.59 -16.12 -1.45
CA PRO A 318 14.65 -17.36 -2.22
C PRO A 318 13.49 -17.45 -3.22
N LEU A 319 13.79 -17.64 -4.52
CA LEU A 319 12.79 -17.69 -5.60
C LEU A 319 11.77 -18.85 -5.48
N ARG A 320 12.02 -19.86 -4.64
CA ARG A 320 11.04 -20.92 -4.35
C ARG A 320 9.91 -20.41 -3.44
N ALA A 321 10.20 -19.42 -2.58
CA ALA A 321 9.21 -18.82 -1.68
C ALA A 321 8.28 -17.82 -2.39
N THR A 322 8.59 -17.42 -3.63
CA THR A 322 7.80 -16.41 -4.37
C THR A 322 6.63 -16.98 -5.17
N THR A 323 6.58 -18.31 -5.37
CA THR A 323 5.55 -19.01 -6.15
C THR A 323 4.54 -19.82 -5.32
N GLN A 324 4.76 -19.98 -4.00
CA GLN A 324 4.05 -20.97 -3.18
C GLN A 324 2.90 -20.46 -2.28
N LYS A 325 2.62 -19.16 -2.20
CA LYS A 325 1.37 -18.70 -1.56
C LYS A 325 0.24 -18.69 -2.60
N ARG A 326 -0.30 -19.86 -2.91
CA ARG A 326 -1.58 -20.05 -3.60
C ARG A 326 -2.63 -20.49 -2.60
#